data_AF-A0A352LQR3-F1
#
_entry.id   AF-A0A352LQR3-F1
#
_cell.length_a   1.000
_cell.length_b   1.000
_cell.length_c   1.000
_cell.angle_alpha   90.00
_cell.angle_beta   90.00
_cell.angle_gamma   90.00
#
_symmetry.space_group_name_H-M   'P 1'
#
loop_
_entity.id
_entity.type
_entity.pdbx_description
1 polymer ?
#
loop_
_entity_poly.entity_id
_entity_poly.type
_entity_poly.pdbx_seq_one_letter_code
_entity_poly.pdbx_strand_id
1 'polypeptide(L)'
;MAFVLWGLCIFLAWFSVKKILEKYFKDCFPWFTFSKESFNYLIKDKKINHFQVLFLTVVVVGLSPFYYEYPNWGLSYVASQKADGIIVKYPIGKFCLDNKDCFNIPSTELIGFSSVSPVTSNPKIRPLKYSVKIIIVDEKKFVTEIPEAKEGKFTQYFENGNFPGASVSVVTNLAKYHLLEFNEANSKKISEFYNYLDSKQQADFKKLVEGWVNPRLAKSGLSIKCNDFMIVEL
;
A
#
# COMPACT_ATOMS: atom_id res chain seq x y z
N MET A 1 -6.33 2.60 -12.48
CA MET A 1 -6.85 1.34 -13.07
C MET A 1 -7.97 0.68 -12.26
N ALA A 2 -7.95 0.71 -10.92
CA ALA A 2 -8.99 0.09 -10.08
C ALA A 2 -10.43 0.59 -10.37
N PHE A 3 -10.63 1.89 -10.61
CA PHE A 3 -11.95 2.45 -10.95
C PHE A 3 -12.52 1.96 -12.29
N VAL A 4 -11.67 1.69 -13.28
CA VAL A 4 -12.09 1.20 -14.61
C VAL A 4 -12.52 -0.25 -14.52
N LEU A 5 -11.75 -1.08 -13.80
CA LEU A 5 -12.12 -2.48 -13.51
C LEU A 5 -13.36 -2.58 -12.61
N TRP A 6 -13.54 -1.66 -11.67
CA TRP A 6 -14.72 -1.58 -10.82
C TRP A 6 -15.97 -1.20 -11.62
N GLY A 7 -15.88 -0.21 -12.52
CA GLY A 7 -16.94 0.09 -13.48
C GLY A 7 -17.25 -1.09 -14.41
N LEU A 8 -16.22 -1.83 -14.84
CA LEU A 8 -16.37 -3.02 -15.66
C LEU A 8 -17.07 -4.16 -14.89
N CYS A 9 -16.76 -4.36 -13.61
CA CYS A 9 -17.42 -5.35 -12.76
C CYS A 9 -18.90 -5.00 -12.52
N ILE A 10 -19.23 -3.72 -12.30
CA ILE A 10 -20.63 -3.26 -12.20
C ILE A 10 -21.34 -3.48 -13.54
N PHE A 11 -20.69 -3.14 -14.65
CA PHE A 11 -21.24 -3.32 -15.99
C PHE A 11 -21.44 -4.81 -16.35
N LEU A 12 -20.50 -5.68 -15.99
CA LEU A 12 -20.59 -7.13 -16.22
C LEU A 12 -21.62 -7.78 -15.30
N ALA A 13 -21.74 -7.33 -14.05
CA ALA A 13 -22.81 -7.74 -13.14
C ALA A 13 -24.18 -7.33 -13.71
N TRP A 14 -24.30 -6.07 -14.18
CA TRP A 14 -25.49 -5.58 -14.86
C TRP A 14 -25.82 -6.39 -16.13
N PHE A 15 -24.83 -6.66 -16.99
CA PHE A 15 -25.02 -7.41 -18.23
C PHE A 15 -25.38 -8.88 -17.99
N SER A 16 -24.78 -9.52 -16.99
CA SER A 16 -25.06 -10.90 -16.62
C SER A 16 -26.46 -11.05 -16.02
N VAL A 17 -26.85 -10.12 -15.13
CA VAL A 17 -28.21 -10.06 -14.58
C VAL A 17 -29.24 -9.81 -15.69
N LYS A 18 -28.97 -8.87 -16.61
CA LYS A 18 -29.81 -8.60 -17.78
C LYS A 18 -29.99 -9.85 -18.65
N LYS A 19 -28.91 -10.55 -18.99
CA LYS A 19 -28.99 -11.78 -19.81
C LYS A 19 -29.74 -12.92 -19.11
N ILE A 20 -29.58 -13.07 -17.80
CA ILE A 20 -30.34 -14.05 -17.01
C ILE A 20 -31.83 -13.68 -17.05
N LEU A 21 -32.18 -12.41 -16.87
CA LEU A 21 -33.56 -11.93 -16.94
C LEU A 21 -34.18 -12.15 -18.34
N GLU A 22 -33.46 -11.82 -19.41
CA GLU A 22 -33.92 -12.06 -20.80
C GLU A 22 -34.07 -13.56 -21.13
N LYS A 23 -33.26 -14.43 -20.52
CA LYS A 23 -33.31 -15.88 -20.73
C LYS A 23 -34.47 -16.54 -20.00
N TYR A 24 -34.84 -16.07 -18.81
CA TYR A 24 -35.89 -16.68 -17.99
C TYR A 24 -37.27 -16.01 -18.11
N PHE A 25 -37.37 -14.82 -18.70
CA PHE A 25 -38.63 -14.06 -18.80
C PHE A 25 -39.03 -13.65 -20.23
N LYS A 26 -38.47 -14.30 -21.25
CA LYS A 26 -38.71 -13.98 -22.67
C LYS A 26 -40.19 -14.03 -23.10
N ASP A 27 -41.05 -14.68 -22.31
CA ASP A 27 -42.48 -14.89 -22.64
C ASP A 27 -43.47 -14.15 -21.71
N CYS A 28 -43.03 -13.25 -20.83
CA CYS A 28 -43.93 -12.57 -19.87
C CYS A 28 -44.13 -11.06 -20.08
N PHE A 29 -44.04 -10.58 -21.32
CA PHE A 29 -44.52 -9.23 -21.66
C PHE A 29 -45.71 -9.28 -22.62
N PRO A 30 -46.94 -9.53 -22.15
CA PRO A 30 -48.12 -8.96 -22.76
C PRO A 30 -48.48 -7.66 -22.05
N TRP A 31 -48.57 -6.61 -22.88
CA TRP A 31 -49.34 -5.38 -22.72
C TRP A 31 -50.14 -5.15 -21.43
N PHE A 32 -49.96 -3.95 -20.88
CA PHE A 32 -50.86 -3.28 -19.95
C PHE A 32 -52.34 -3.42 -20.36
N THR A 33 -53.15 -4.11 -19.56
CA THR A 33 -54.55 -3.77 -19.32
C THR A 33 -54.90 -4.13 -17.88
N PHE A 34 -55.30 -3.12 -17.11
CA PHE A 34 -55.75 -3.24 -15.72
C PHE A 34 -57.13 -3.91 -15.65
N SER A 35 -57.27 -4.97 -14.85
CA SER A 35 -58.56 -5.29 -14.21
C SER A 35 -58.33 -5.82 -12.79
N LYS A 36 -59.27 -5.52 -11.90
CA LYS A 36 -59.06 -5.25 -10.47
C LYS A 36 -59.38 -6.44 -9.55
N GLU A 37 -59.49 -7.67 -10.06
CA GLU A 37 -60.21 -8.74 -9.35
C GLU A 37 -59.46 -10.06 -9.08
N SER A 38 -58.14 -10.12 -9.21
CA SER A 38 -57.39 -11.34 -8.85
C SER A 38 -56.34 -11.11 -7.76
N PHE A 39 -56.67 -10.24 -6.81
CA PHE A 39 -56.15 -10.30 -5.45
C PHE A 39 -56.93 -11.39 -4.71
N ASN A 40 -56.47 -12.64 -4.80
CA ASN A 40 -56.67 -13.72 -3.81
C ASN A 40 -56.48 -15.04 -4.54
N TYR A 41 -55.26 -15.53 -4.57
CA TYR A 41 -54.93 -16.89 -4.17
C TYR A 41 -53.41 -17.01 -4.22
N LEU A 42 -52.84 -17.60 -3.18
CA LEU A 42 -51.43 -17.92 -2.96
C LEU A 42 -50.56 -16.82 -2.35
N ILE A 43 -50.56 -16.83 -1.02
CA ILE A 43 -49.33 -16.84 -0.24
C ILE A 43 -48.49 -18.05 -0.72
N LYS A 44 -47.81 -17.91 -1.85
CA LYS A 44 -46.66 -18.72 -2.28
C LYS A 44 -45.77 -17.77 -3.09
N ASP A 45 -44.49 -17.88 -2.82
CA ASP A 45 -43.42 -16.98 -3.25
C ASP A 45 -43.48 -15.60 -2.60
N LYS A 46 -42.69 -15.44 -1.53
CA LYS A 46 -41.99 -14.17 -1.31
C LYS A 46 -41.14 -13.94 -2.56
N LYS A 47 -41.75 -13.42 -3.63
CA LYS A 47 -41.06 -12.97 -4.84
C LYS A 47 -40.10 -11.90 -4.35
N ILE A 48 -38.84 -12.29 -4.21
CA ILE A 48 -37.72 -11.38 -4.04
C ILE A 48 -37.93 -10.31 -5.12
N ASN A 49 -38.13 -9.06 -4.71
CA ASN A 49 -38.34 -7.98 -5.66
C ASN A 49 -36.98 -7.72 -6.32
N HIS A 50 -36.79 -8.31 -7.50
CA HIS A 50 -35.51 -8.31 -8.23
C HIS A 50 -35.02 -6.89 -8.54
N PHE A 51 -35.93 -5.93 -8.67
CA PHE A 51 -35.59 -4.51 -8.79
C PHE A 51 -35.02 -3.94 -7.49
N GLN A 52 -35.60 -4.30 -6.34
CA GLN A 52 -35.05 -3.93 -5.03
C GLN A 52 -33.68 -4.56 -4.80
N VAL A 53 -33.47 -5.83 -5.18
CA VAL A 53 -32.16 -6.48 -5.07
C VAL A 53 -31.11 -5.83 -5.97
N LEU A 54 -31.47 -5.51 -7.22
CA LEU A 54 -30.59 -4.80 -8.15
C LEU A 54 -30.24 -3.40 -7.62
N PHE A 55 -31.24 -2.64 -7.19
CA PHE A 55 -31.03 -1.31 -6.61
C PHE A 55 -30.14 -1.37 -5.37
N LEU A 56 -30.41 -2.31 -4.45
CA LEU A 56 -29.59 -2.51 -3.26
C LEU A 56 -28.15 -2.89 -3.62
N THR A 57 -27.97 -3.72 -4.66
CA THR A 57 -26.62 -4.11 -5.13
C THR A 57 -25.88 -2.92 -5.73
N VAL A 58 -26.53 -2.10 -6.56
CA VAL A 58 -25.91 -0.89 -7.13
C VAL A 58 -25.59 0.13 -6.05
N VAL A 59 -26.43 0.28 -5.03
CA VAL A 59 -26.19 1.18 -3.90
C VAL A 59 -25.04 0.65 -3.03
N VAL A 60 -25.03 -0.64 -2.67
CA VAL A 60 -23.97 -1.25 -1.87
C VAL A 60 -22.65 -1.21 -2.63
N VAL A 61 -22.61 -1.69 -3.87
CA VAL A 61 -21.39 -1.66 -4.68
C VAL A 61 -20.98 -0.20 -4.92
N GLY A 62 -21.89 0.66 -5.36
CA GLY A 62 -21.61 2.07 -5.68
C GLY A 62 -21.12 2.89 -4.50
N LEU A 63 -21.61 2.62 -3.30
CA LEU A 63 -21.15 3.28 -2.08
C LEU A 63 -19.93 2.59 -1.46
N SER A 64 -19.57 1.36 -1.86
CA SER A 64 -18.47 0.60 -1.26
C SER A 64 -17.15 1.38 -1.19
N PRO A 65 -16.75 2.23 -2.15
CA PRO A 65 -15.52 3.02 -2.03
C PRO A 65 -15.51 4.01 -0.86
N PHE A 66 -16.67 4.36 -0.30
CA PHE A 66 -16.75 5.26 0.85
C PHE A 66 -16.54 4.55 2.19
N TYR A 67 -16.65 3.22 2.23
CA TYR A 67 -16.57 2.45 3.47
C TYR A 67 -15.82 1.12 3.30
N TYR A 68 -15.12 0.91 2.18
CA TYR A 68 -14.25 -0.23 1.93
C TYR A 68 -12.87 0.28 1.55
N GLU A 69 -11.89 -0.02 2.40
CA GLU A 69 -10.50 0.28 2.11
C GLU A 69 -9.92 -0.83 1.23
N TYR A 70 -9.34 -0.45 0.10
CA TYR A 70 -8.73 -1.38 -0.83
C TYR A 70 -7.22 -1.49 -0.59
N PRO A 71 -6.65 -2.70 -0.71
CA PRO A 71 -5.21 -2.86 -0.74
C PRO A 71 -4.70 -2.36 -2.09
N ASN A 72 -3.49 -1.83 -2.11
CA ASN A 72 -2.87 -1.45 -3.35
C ASN A 72 -2.18 -2.66 -3.98
N TRP A 73 -2.84 -3.29 -4.96
CA TRP A 73 -2.45 -4.47 -5.75
C TRP A 73 -1.02 -5.00 -5.55
N GLY A 74 -0.78 -5.72 -4.45
CA GLY A 74 0.49 -6.40 -4.14
C GLY A 74 1.58 -5.51 -3.52
N LEU A 75 1.37 -4.19 -3.46
CA LEU A 75 2.25 -3.19 -2.87
C LEU A 75 1.89 -2.85 -1.42
N SER A 76 0.64 -3.05 -1.03
CA SER A 76 0.19 -2.94 0.36
C SER A 76 -0.90 -3.96 0.70
N TYR A 77 -1.17 -4.10 1.99
CA TYR A 77 -2.38 -4.72 2.51
C TYR A 77 -3.06 -3.78 3.50
N VAL A 78 -4.38 -3.94 3.63
CA VAL A 78 -5.16 -3.20 4.63
C VAL A 78 -4.98 -3.87 5.99
N ALA A 79 -4.85 -3.08 7.03
CA ALA A 79 -4.68 -3.53 8.40
C ALA A 79 -5.56 -2.74 9.35
N SER A 80 -5.89 -3.35 10.49
CA SER A 80 -6.53 -2.66 11.62
C SER A 80 -5.84 -3.03 12.92
N GLN A 81 -5.78 -2.10 13.86
CA GLN A 81 -5.23 -2.35 15.19
C GLN A 81 -6.37 -2.63 16.18
N LYS A 82 -6.33 -3.78 16.87
CA LYS A 82 -7.22 -4.10 17.99
C LYS A 82 -6.82 -3.32 19.25
N ALA A 83 -7.70 -3.26 20.25
CA ALA A 83 -7.47 -2.55 21.51
C ALA A 83 -6.22 -3.05 22.30
N ASP A 84 -5.82 -4.29 22.09
CA ASP A 84 -4.60 -4.92 22.64
C ASP A 84 -3.31 -4.57 21.84
N GLY A 85 -3.44 -3.78 20.78
CA GLY A 85 -2.37 -3.38 19.89
C GLY A 85 -2.02 -4.43 18.82
N ILE A 86 -2.77 -5.53 18.70
CA ILE A 86 -2.55 -6.55 17.67
C ILE A 86 -2.97 -6.00 16.30
N ILE A 87 -2.08 -6.15 15.32
CA ILE A 87 -2.35 -5.80 13.92
C ILE A 87 -3.01 -6.98 13.22
N VAL A 88 -4.21 -6.76 12.67
CA VAL A 88 -4.95 -7.74 11.86
C VAL A 88 -4.84 -7.34 10.41
N LYS A 89 -4.47 -8.30 9.54
CA LYS A 89 -4.21 -8.08 8.11
C LYS A 89 -5.39 -8.51 7.26
N TYR A 90 -5.69 -7.73 6.24
CA TYR A 90 -6.78 -7.92 5.28
C TYR A 90 -6.22 -7.81 3.85
N PRO A 91 -5.71 -8.91 3.27
CA PRO A 91 -5.02 -8.89 1.98
C PRO A 91 -5.88 -8.44 0.80
N ILE A 92 -7.21 -8.60 0.91
CA ILE A 92 -8.19 -8.23 -0.13
C ILE A 92 -8.89 -6.89 0.17
N GLY A 93 -8.61 -6.27 1.32
CA GLY A 93 -9.30 -5.09 1.82
C GLY A 93 -10.31 -5.38 2.93
N LYS A 94 -10.90 -4.33 3.48
CA LYS A 94 -11.81 -4.40 4.63
C LYS A 94 -12.83 -3.28 4.57
N PHE A 95 -14.06 -3.56 5.04
CA PHE A 95 -15.02 -2.51 5.33
C PHE A 95 -14.63 -1.73 6.60
N CYS A 96 -14.58 -0.41 6.48
CA CYS A 96 -14.09 0.55 7.46
C CYS A 96 -15.12 1.66 7.59
N LEU A 97 -15.80 1.72 8.74
CA LEU A 97 -16.83 2.73 9.03
C LEU A 97 -16.19 4.07 9.43
N ASP A 98 -14.98 4.03 9.99
CA ASP A 98 -14.13 5.19 10.25
C ASP A 98 -12.75 4.94 9.59
N ASN A 99 -12.22 5.97 8.93
CA ASN A 99 -10.88 5.96 8.30
C ASN A 99 -9.76 5.73 9.32
N LYS A 100 -10.03 5.86 10.63
CA LYS A 100 -9.07 5.61 11.71
C LYS A 100 -8.91 4.14 12.08
N ASP A 101 -9.89 3.30 11.74
CA ASP A 101 -9.90 1.88 12.10
C ASP A 101 -9.14 1.00 11.11
N CYS A 102 -8.84 1.55 9.93
CA CYS A 102 -8.17 0.86 8.85
C CYS A 102 -7.08 1.71 8.25
N PHE A 103 -5.94 1.10 8.00
CA PHE A 103 -4.82 1.76 7.35
C PHE A 103 -4.10 0.76 6.46
N ASN A 104 -3.40 1.25 5.45
CA ASN A 104 -2.59 0.42 4.59
C ASN A 104 -1.18 0.27 5.18
N ILE A 105 -0.60 -0.92 5.07
CA ILE A 105 0.83 -1.15 5.38
C ILE A 105 1.51 -1.63 4.10
N PRO A 106 2.70 -1.09 3.73
CA PRO A 106 3.46 -1.58 2.60
C PRO A 106 3.80 -3.06 2.77
N SER A 107 3.51 -3.86 1.75
CA SER A 107 3.94 -5.27 1.68
C SER A 107 5.31 -5.43 1.02
N THR A 108 5.77 -4.41 0.31
CA THR A 108 7.05 -4.43 -0.42
C THR A 108 8.14 -3.70 0.35
N GLU A 109 9.38 -4.18 0.18
CA GLU A 109 10.57 -3.43 0.58
C GLU A 109 10.58 -2.06 -0.11
N LEU A 110 10.77 -0.99 0.67
CA LEU A 110 10.90 0.36 0.13
C LEU A 110 12.37 0.64 -0.19
N ILE A 111 12.67 1.49 -1.17
CA ILE A 111 14.05 1.80 -1.54
C ILE A 111 14.41 3.21 -1.09
N GLY A 112 15.48 3.33 -0.31
CA GLY A 112 16.13 4.59 0.04
C GLY A 112 17.45 4.75 -0.71
N PHE A 113 17.80 5.98 -1.07
CA PHE A 113 19.07 6.31 -1.72
C PHE A 113 19.85 7.30 -0.87
N SER A 114 21.17 7.16 -0.85
CA SER A 114 22.08 8.05 -0.14
C SER A 114 23.36 8.26 -0.95
N SER A 115 24.00 9.40 -0.73
CA SER A 115 25.26 9.78 -1.35
C SER A 115 26.09 10.55 -0.35
N VAL A 116 27.40 10.37 -0.41
CA VAL A 116 28.35 11.06 0.46
C VAL A 116 29.62 11.39 -0.31
N SER A 117 30.14 12.59 -0.09
CA SER A 117 31.49 12.97 -0.49
C SER A 117 32.37 12.86 0.75
N PRO A 118 33.22 11.82 0.87
CA PRO A 118 34.00 11.60 2.08
C PRO A 118 34.98 12.74 2.34
N VAL A 119 35.09 13.19 3.59
CA VAL A 119 36.08 14.20 4.00
C VAL A 119 37.44 13.53 4.13
N THR A 120 38.32 13.80 3.18
CA THR A 120 39.66 13.19 3.10
C THR A 120 40.66 14.10 2.40
N SER A 121 41.93 14.00 2.80
CA SER A 121 43.05 14.69 2.15
C SER A 121 43.50 14.00 0.86
N ASN A 122 43.02 12.79 0.58
CA ASN A 122 43.37 12.05 -0.63
C ASN A 122 42.46 12.47 -1.80
N PRO A 123 42.99 13.17 -2.82
CA PRO A 123 42.20 13.67 -3.94
C PRO A 123 41.65 12.55 -4.85
N LYS A 124 42.10 11.29 -4.66
CA LYS A 124 41.62 10.14 -5.45
C LYS A 124 40.30 9.57 -4.91
N ILE A 125 39.86 9.96 -3.72
CA ILE A 125 38.64 9.45 -3.12
C ILE A 125 37.45 10.19 -3.75
N ARG A 126 36.60 9.40 -4.41
CA ARG A 126 35.45 9.88 -5.17
C ARG A 126 34.18 9.81 -4.31
N PRO A 127 33.12 10.56 -4.68
CA PRO A 127 31.83 10.44 -4.02
C PRO A 127 31.29 9.00 -4.13
N LEU A 128 30.68 8.53 -3.04
CA LEU A 128 30.10 7.21 -2.92
C LEU A 128 28.57 7.33 -2.91
N LYS A 129 27.92 6.54 -3.77
CA LYS A 129 26.45 6.39 -3.81
C LYS A 129 26.07 4.99 -3.39
N TYR A 130 25.00 4.87 -2.62
CA TYR A 130 24.48 3.57 -2.21
C TYR A 130 22.97 3.63 -2.03
N SER A 131 22.34 2.47 -2.11
CA SER A 131 20.91 2.31 -1.87
C SER A 131 20.68 1.34 -0.73
N VAL A 132 19.54 1.50 -0.06
CA VAL A 132 19.10 0.63 1.02
C VAL A 132 17.68 0.17 0.76
N LYS A 133 17.39 -1.06 1.16
CA LYS A 133 16.05 -1.60 1.25
C LYS A 133 15.54 -1.37 2.67
N ILE A 134 14.42 -0.68 2.81
CA ILE A 134 13.77 -0.39 4.09
C ILE A 134 12.68 -1.44 4.30
N ILE A 135 12.68 -2.04 5.48
CA ILE A 135 11.86 -3.19 5.85
C ILE A 135 11.13 -2.87 7.15
N ILE A 136 9.84 -3.17 7.20
CA ILE A 136 9.05 -3.12 8.43
C ILE A 136 9.24 -4.45 9.14
N VAL A 137 9.91 -4.43 10.29
CA VAL A 137 10.23 -5.63 11.09
C VAL A 137 9.30 -5.82 12.28
N ASP A 138 8.71 -4.72 12.77
CA ASP A 138 7.73 -4.73 13.86
C ASP A 138 6.57 -3.77 13.49
N GLU A 139 5.51 -4.35 12.94
CA GLU A 139 4.32 -3.60 12.50
C GLU A 139 3.62 -2.89 13.66
N LYS A 140 3.68 -3.45 14.88
CA LYS A 140 3.06 -2.82 16.06
C LYS A 140 3.79 -1.54 16.42
N LYS A 141 5.12 -1.58 16.50
CA LYS A 141 5.93 -0.37 16.72
C LYS A 141 5.79 0.61 15.57
N PHE A 142 5.84 0.13 14.34
CA PHE A 142 5.65 0.95 13.15
C PHE A 142 4.38 1.81 13.21
N VAL A 143 3.25 1.17 13.50
CA VAL A 143 1.93 1.82 13.57
C VAL A 143 1.80 2.73 14.81
N THR A 144 2.53 2.45 15.88
CA THR A 144 2.44 3.21 17.15
C THR A 144 3.36 4.44 17.16
N GLU A 145 4.56 4.31 16.62
CA GLU A 145 5.62 5.33 16.66
C GLU A 145 5.62 6.23 15.42
N ILE A 146 4.92 5.84 14.37
CA ILE A 146 4.71 6.64 13.15
C ILE A 146 3.20 6.88 13.00
N PRO A 147 2.63 7.91 13.66
CA PRO A 147 1.19 8.18 13.65
C PRO A 147 0.62 8.35 12.23
N GLU A 148 1.42 8.88 11.31
CA GLU A 148 1.08 9.04 9.89
C GLU A 148 0.81 7.71 9.17
N ALA A 149 1.27 6.59 9.74
CA ALA A 149 0.91 5.26 9.26
C ALA A 149 -0.58 4.94 9.49
N LYS A 150 -1.21 5.50 10.54
CA LYS A 150 -2.64 5.33 10.84
C LYS A 150 -3.54 6.33 10.12
N GLU A 151 -3.02 7.51 9.77
CA GLU A 151 -3.80 8.57 9.13
C GLU A 151 -4.16 8.29 7.66
N GLY A 152 -3.88 7.09 7.15
CA GLY A 152 -4.61 6.53 6.02
C GLY A 152 -4.43 7.28 4.69
N LYS A 153 -3.36 8.07 4.51
CA LYS A 153 -3.02 8.67 3.20
C LYS A 153 -2.11 7.77 2.36
N PHE A 154 -2.47 6.48 2.28
CA PHE A 154 -1.92 5.54 1.31
C PHE A 154 -2.68 5.61 -0.03
N THR A 155 -3.18 6.78 -0.39
CA THR A 155 -3.54 7.07 -1.76
C THR A 155 -2.27 7.13 -2.59
N GLN A 156 -1.87 6.00 -3.17
CA GLN A 156 -1.01 6.01 -4.35
C GLN A 156 -1.81 6.58 -5.51
N TYR A 157 -1.85 7.91 -5.61
CA TYR A 157 -2.08 8.53 -6.90
C TYR A 157 -0.79 8.37 -7.70
N PHE A 158 -0.85 7.54 -8.75
CA PHE A 158 0.07 7.64 -9.87
C PHE A 158 -0.30 8.92 -10.64
N GLU A 159 0.07 10.08 -10.10
CA GLU A 159 0.22 11.28 -10.92
C GLU A 159 1.72 11.43 -11.22
N ASN A 160 2.07 11.29 -12.49
CA ASN A 160 3.36 11.71 -13.06
C ASN A 160 4.63 11.06 -12.48
N GLY A 161 4.67 9.72 -12.37
CA GLY A 161 5.94 8.99 -12.21
C GLY A 161 6.69 9.17 -10.88
N ASN A 162 6.06 9.78 -9.87
CA ASN A 162 6.61 9.91 -8.53
C ASN A 162 5.92 8.95 -7.54
N PHE A 163 6.71 8.11 -6.86
CA PHE A 163 6.29 7.23 -5.77
C PHE A 163 6.46 7.94 -4.40
N PRO A 164 5.66 7.64 -3.35
CA PRO A 164 4.20 7.42 -3.26
C PRO A 164 3.56 8.25 -2.11
N GLY A 165 2.29 7.98 -1.76
CA GLY A 165 1.49 8.67 -0.72
C GLY A 165 2.17 8.91 0.63
N ALA A 166 1.57 9.80 1.44
CA ALA A 166 2.20 10.50 2.57
C ALA A 166 2.93 9.61 3.59
N SER A 167 2.54 8.35 3.74
CA SER A 167 3.17 7.39 4.65
C SER A 167 4.50 6.82 4.12
N VAL A 168 4.62 6.55 2.82
CA VAL A 168 5.89 6.05 2.26
C VAL A 168 6.92 7.17 2.18
N SER A 169 6.49 8.41 1.92
CA SER A 169 7.39 9.57 2.02
C SER A 169 7.91 9.74 3.44
N VAL A 170 7.08 9.56 4.48
CA VAL A 170 7.52 9.59 5.89
C VAL A 170 8.56 8.50 6.18
N VAL A 171 8.30 7.23 5.80
CA VAL A 171 9.24 6.13 6.03
C VAL A 171 10.56 6.33 5.30
N THR A 172 10.51 6.72 4.03
CA THR A 172 11.72 6.98 3.24
C THR A 172 12.47 8.21 3.74
N ASN A 173 11.80 9.25 4.23
CA ASN A 173 12.43 10.43 4.81
C ASN A 173 13.10 10.13 6.16
N LEU A 174 12.46 9.31 7.01
CA LEU A 174 13.07 8.88 8.27
C LEU A 174 14.35 8.06 8.03
N ALA A 175 14.31 7.14 7.08
CA ALA A 175 15.49 6.39 6.68
C ALA A 175 16.57 7.32 6.09
N LYS A 176 16.21 8.24 5.17
CA LYS A 176 17.13 9.23 4.59
C LYS A 176 17.78 10.11 5.65
N TYR A 177 17.02 10.56 6.65
CA TYR A 177 17.54 11.36 7.76
C TYR A 177 18.66 10.63 8.49
N HIS A 178 18.44 9.38 8.90
CA HIS A 178 19.47 8.62 9.60
C HIS A 178 20.65 8.22 8.70
N LEU A 179 20.44 8.03 7.39
CA LEU A 179 21.54 7.83 6.44
C LEU A 179 22.39 9.10 6.29
N LEU A 180 21.78 10.29 6.34
CA LEU A 180 22.49 11.55 6.34
C LEU A 180 23.30 11.72 7.63
N GLU A 181 22.71 11.47 8.80
CA GLU A 181 23.46 11.49 10.07
C GLU A 181 24.61 10.48 10.08
N PHE A 182 24.39 9.28 9.51
CA PHE A 182 25.43 8.27 9.34
C PHE A 182 26.59 8.80 8.49
N ASN A 183 26.28 9.41 7.34
CA ASN A 183 27.28 9.96 6.42
C ASN A 183 28.12 11.03 7.12
N GLU A 184 27.47 11.95 7.84
CA GLU A 184 28.15 13.00 8.61
C GLU A 184 29.06 12.40 9.70
N ALA A 185 28.54 11.47 10.50
CA ALA A 185 29.27 10.87 11.60
C ALA A 185 30.43 9.96 11.17
N ASN A 186 30.34 9.32 10.00
CA ASN A 186 31.29 8.31 9.54
C ASN A 186 32.07 8.72 8.29
N SER A 187 31.95 9.97 7.81
CA SER A 187 32.55 10.45 6.56
C SER A 187 34.03 10.06 6.39
N LYS A 188 34.84 10.16 7.45
CA LYS A 188 36.25 9.74 7.43
C LYS A 188 36.43 8.23 7.24
N LYS A 189 35.68 7.40 7.96
CA LYS A 189 35.71 5.94 7.78
C LYS A 189 35.18 5.54 6.41
N ILE A 190 34.19 6.26 5.89
CA ILE A 190 33.63 6.01 4.56
C ILE A 190 34.70 6.19 3.47
N SER A 191 35.69 7.06 3.70
CA SER A 191 36.80 7.27 2.77
C SER A 191 37.70 6.02 2.58
N GLU A 192 37.62 5.03 3.48
CA GLU A 192 38.33 3.76 3.36
C GLU A 192 37.69 2.81 2.32
N PHE A 193 36.45 3.07 1.89
CA PHE A 193 35.75 2.29 0.87
C PHE A 193 35.91 2.94 -0.51
N TYR A 194 36.97 2.54 -1.22
CA TYR A 194 37.37 3.12 -2.50
C TYR A 194 37.37 2.12 -3.66
N ASN A 195 37.04 0.85 -3.41
CA ASN A 195 36.93 -0.18 -4.45
C ASN A 195 35.59 -0.91 -4.36
N TYR A 196 34.64 -0.52 -5.21
CA TYR A 196 33.31 -1.14 -5.23
C TYR A 196 33.30 -2.56 -5.81
N LEU A 197 34.38 -3.01 -6.46
CA LEU A 197 34.51 -4.38 -6.96
C LEU A 197 35.08 -5.34 -5.90
N ASP A 198 35.61 -4.81 -4.79
CA ASP A 198 36.11 -5.62 -3.68
C ASP A 198 34.95 -6.07 -2.79
N SER A 199 34.68 -7.38 -2.79
CA SER A 199 33.60 -7.99 -2.01
C SER A 199 33.77 -7.80 -0.50
N LYS A 200 35.01 -7.71 0.00
CA LYS A 200 35.29 -7.46 1.41
C LYS A 200 34.92 -6.02 1.77
N GLN A 201 35.29 -5.05 0.94
CA GLN A 201 34.88 -3.66 1.15
C GLN A 201 33.36 -3.50 1.10
N GLN A 202 32.68 -4.19 0.17
CA GLN A 202 31.21 -4.18 0.13
C GLN A 202 30.60 -4.74 1.42
N ALA A 203 31.10 -5.87 1.93
CA ALA A 203 30.60 -6.48 3.16
C ALA A 203 30.85 -5.58 4.39
N ASP A 204 32.06 -5.03 4.50
CA ASP A 204 32.45 -4.14 5.60
C ASP A 204 31.64 -2.83 5.57
N PHE A 205 31.39 -2.26 4.38
CA PHE A 205 30.55 -1.08 4.20
C PHE A 205 29.11 -1.35 4.65
N LYS A 206 28.50 -2.45 4.17
CA LYS A 206 27.13 -2.84 4.56
C LYS A 206 27.01 -3.00 6.06
N LYS A 207 27.98 -3.70 6.68
CA LYS A 207 28.02 -3.90 8.14
C LYS A 207 28.13 -2.56 8.89
N LEU A 208 28.91 -1.62 8.38
CA LEU A 208 29.07 -0.29 8.98
C LEU A 208 27.76 0.50 8.92
N VAL A 209 27.11 0.57 7.74
CA VAL A 209 25.84 1.27 7.54
C VAL A 209 24.74 0.65 8.39
N GLU A 210 24.53 -0.67 8.25
CA GLU A 210 23.46 -1.39 8.95
C GLU A 210 23.65 -1.36 10.47
N GLY A 211 24.89 -1.57 10.94
CA GLY A 211 25.21 -1.54 12.36
C GLY A 211 24.99 -0.19 13.02
N TRP A 212 25.11 0.91 12.26
CA TRP A 212 24.86 2.26 12.78
C TRP A 212 23.38 2.66 12.67
N VAL A 213 22.73 2.37 11.55
CA VAL A 213 21.38 2.87 11.23
C VAL A 213 20.28 1.99 11.85
N ASN A 214 20.41 0.65 11.83
CA ASN A 214 19.36 -0.25 12.32
C ASN A 214 18.98 -0.04 13.79
N PRO A 215 19.93 0.17 14.73
CA PRO A 215 19.56 0.44 16.13
C PRO A 215 18.69 1.69 16.31
N ARG A 216 18.81 2.69 15.43
CA ARG A 216 18.00 3.91 15.45
C ARG A 216 16.61 3.66 14.87
N LEU A 217 16.55 3.01 13.71
CA LEU A 217 15.29 2.65 13.04
C LEU A 217 14.45 1.62 13.79
N ALA A 218 15.08 0.74 14.59
CA ALA A 218 14.39 -0.26 15.39
C ALA A 218 13.40 0.33 16.40
N LYS A 219 13.61 1.60 16.81
CA LYS A 219 12.67 2.33 17.67
C LYS A 219 11.30 2.47 17.00
N SER A 220 11.29 2.69 15.68
CA SER A 220 10.07 2.83 14.87
C SER A 220 9.63 1.52 14.20
N GLY A 221 10.16 0.37 14.63
CA GLY A 221 9.83 -0.93 14.04
C GLY A 221 10.37 -1.13 12.61
N LEU A 222 11.37 -0.36 12.22
CA LEU A 222 11.99 -0.39 10.90
C LEU A 222 13.40 -0.98 10.96
N SER A 223 13.86 -1.49 9.82
CA SER A 223 15.24 -1.90 9.57
C SER A 223 15.62 -1.56 8.14
N ILE A 224 16.90 -1.45 7.86
CA ILE A 224 17.44 -1.39 6.50
C ILE A 224 18.34 -2.60 6.21
N LYS A 225 18.41 -2.93 4.91
CA LYS A 225 19.47 -3.74 4.31
C LYS A 225 20.19 -2.90 3.28
N CYS A 226 21.51 -2.82 3.37
CA CYS A 226 22.30 -2.03 2.45
C CYS A 226 22.62 -2.84 1.19
N ASN A 227 22.36 -2.24 0.03
CA ASN A 227 22.86 -2.76 -1.25
C ASN A 227 24.33 -2.39 -1.43
N ASP A 228 24.95 -2.90 -2.49
CA ASP A 228 26.32 -2.54 -2.84
C ASP A 228 26.45 -1.04 -3.08
N PHE A 229 27.57 -0.48 -2.63
CA PHE A 229 27.93 0.90 -2.95
C PHE A 229 28.55 0.98 -4.34
N MET A 230 28.45 2.17 -4.94
CA MET A 230 29.08 2.52 -6.20
C MET A 230 29.88 3.81 -6.04
N ILE A 231 30.89 3.94 -6.88
CA ILE A 231 31.69 5.15 -6.96
C ILE A 231 31.18 6.00 -8.12
N VAL A 232 30.98 7.30 -7.88
CA VAL A 232 30.58 8.23 -8.94
C VAL A 232 31.81 8.56 -9.76
N GLU A 233 31.79 8.22 -11.05
CA GLU A 233 32.74 8.75 -12.01
C GLU A 233 32.34 10.20 -12.34
N LEU A 234 33.31 11.12 -12.21
CA LEU A 234 33.17 12.53 -12.56
C LEU A 234 33.44 12.72 -14.05
#